data_AF-A0A0G4ML70-F1
#
_entry.id   AF-A0A0G4ML70-F1
#
_cell.length_a   1.000
_cell.length_b   1.000
_cell.length_c   1.000
_cell.angle_alpha   90.00
_cell.angle_beta   90.00
_cell.angle_gamma   90.00
#
_symmetry.space_group_name_H-M   'P 1'
#
loop_
_entity.id
_entity.type
_entity.pdbx_description
1 polymer ?
#
loop_
_entity_poly.entity_id
_entity_poly.type
_entity_poly.pdbx_seq_one_letter_code
_entity_poly.pdbx_strand_id
1 'polypeptide(L)'
;FYTLGIQMALQRPPWEPNQLVREEVAGLYANRAQAHMALTQWAEGSVDAEASVEARKVGNAKAWWRRGRCLQEMGRLEEAREWVRRGLGMEGEEAELVALLRDIETRIARGSKA
;
A
#
# COMPACT_ATOMS: atom_id res chain seq x y z
N PHE A 1 -4.34 18.45 2.07
CA PHE A 1 -5.41 18.24 3.05
C PHE A 1 -5.31 16.91 3.81
N TYR A 2 -4.84 15.80 3.22
CA TYR A 2 -4.73 14.50 3.92
C TYR A 2 -3.78 14.49 5.14
N THR A 3 -2.65 15.19 5.07
CA THR A 3 -1.68 15.28 6.19
C THR A 3 -2.30 15.83 7.47
N LEU A 4 -3.14 16.87 7.38
CA LEU A 4 -3.82 17.44 8.53
C LEU A 4 -4.82 16.45 9.14
N GLY A 5 -5.59 15.75 8.30
CA GLY A 5 -6.51 14.71 8.77
C GLY A 5 -5.80 13.58 9.53
N ILE A 6 -4.65 13.12 9.02
CA ILE A 6 -3.83 12.12 9.70
C ILE A 6 -3.32 12.65 11.04
N GLN A 7 -2.82 13.88 11.08
CA GLN A 7 -2.34 14.49 12.32
C GLN A 7 -3.45 14.59 13.38
N MET A 8 -4.64 15.04 12.99
CA MET A 8 -5.79 15.13 13.90
C MET A 8 -6.23 13.76 14.41
N ALA A 9 -6.26 12.75 13.53
CA ALA A 9 -6.65 11.39 13.91
C ALA A 9 -5.63 10.76 14.89
N LEU A 10 -4.32 10.99 14.67
CA LEU A 10 -3.26 10.47 15.53
C LEU A 10 -3.10 11.22 16.87
N GLN A 11 -3.61 12.44 16.98
CA GLN A 11 -3.60 13.22 18.21
C GLN A 11 -4.68 12.80 19.22
N ARG A 12 -5.56 11.85 18.85
CA ARG A 12 -6.62 11.38 19.73
C ARG A 12 -6.05 10.62 20.93
N PRO A 13 -6.62 10.80 22.13
CA PRO A 13 -6.13 10.11 23.31
C PRO A 13 -6.29 8.58 23.23
N PRO A 14 -5.39 7.80 23.85
CA PRO A 14 -5.38 6.34 23.73
C PRO A 14 -6.54 5.65 24.45
N TRP A 15 -7.27 6.34 25.33
CA TRP A 15 -8.44 5.79 26.03
C TRP A 15 -9.74 5.85 25.22
N GLU A 16 -9.74 6.54 24.07
CA GLU A 16 -10.89 6.57 23.17
C GLU A 16 -10.96 5.32 22.29
N PRO A 17 -12.13 4.94 21.76
CA PRO A 17 -12.26 3.82 20.84
C PRO A 17 -11.36 3.96 19.61
N ASN A 18 -10.32 3.14 19.54
CA ASN A 18 -9.30 3.19 18.48
C ASN A 18 -9.79 2.63 17.14
N GLN A 19 -10.93 1.93 17.10
CA GLN A 19 -11.45 1.31 15.88
C GLN A 19 -11.76 2.36 14.80
N LEU A 20 -12.46 3.42 15.18
CA LEU A 20 -12.82 4.51 14.24
C LEU A 20 -11.55 5.22 13.73
N VAL A 21 -10.58 5.43 14.61
CA VAL A 21 -9.30 6.06 14.28
C VAL A 21 -8.54 5.23 13.24
N ARG A 22 -8.47 3.91 13.43
CA ARG A 22 -7.80 3.01 12.47
C ARG A 22 -8.45 3.02 11.10
N GLU A 23 -9.77 3.04 11.03
CA GLU A 23 -10.51 3.07 9.77
C GLU A 23 -10.31 4.38 9.01
N GLU A 24 -10.38 5.51 9.70
CA GLU A 24 -10.13 6.84 9.11
C GLU A 24 -8.68 6.96 8.62
N VAL A 25 -7.72 6.57 9.48
CA VAL A 25 -6.28 6.63 9.20
C VAL A 25 -5.92 5.73 8.01
N ALA A 26 -6.48 4.53 7.92
CA ALA A 26 -6.26 3.62 6.80
C ALA A 26 -6.67 4.27 5.46
N GLY A 27 -7.85 4.88 5.41
CA GLY A 27 -8.35 5.58 4.22
C GLY A 27 -7.54 6.83 3.86
N LEU A 28 -7.16 7.62 4.87
CA LEU A 28 -6.37 8.83 4.65
C LEU A 28 -4.97 8.53 4.13
N TYR A 29 -4.28 7.52 4.69
CA TYR A 29 -2.99 7.07 4.17
C TYR A 29 -3.09 6.51 2.76
N ALA A 30 -4.13 5.73 2.46
CA ALA A 30 -4.38 5.21 1.12
C ALA A 30 -4.56 6.32 0.07
N ASN A 31 -5.28 7.39 0.43
CA ASN A 31 -5.51 8.54 -0.44
C ASN A 31 -4.25 9.41 -0.58
N ARG A 32 -3.47 9.58 0.49
CA ARG A 32 -2.20 10.30 0.44
C ARG A 32 -1.15 9.55 -0.39
N ALA A 33 -1.07 8.22 -0.26
CA ALA A 33 -0.25 7.37 -1.12
C ALA A 33 -0.59 7.56 -2.60
N GLN A 34 -1.88 7.58 -2.94
CA GLN A 34 -2.33 7.83 -4.32
C GLN A 34 -1.88 9.21 -4.84
N ALA A 35 -1.91 10.24 -4.01
CA ALA A 35 -1.43 11.56 -4.37
C ALA A 35 0.08 11.58 -4.61
N HIS A 36 0.86 10.91 -3.75
CA HIS A 36 2.31 10.76 -3.94
C HIS A 36 2.65 9.98 -5.22
N MET A 37 1.90 8.91 -5.52
CA MET A 37 2.05 8.18 -6.79
C MET A 37 1.80 9.07 -8.02
N ALA A 38 0.79 9.95 -7.95
CA ALA A 38 0.51 10.89 -9.04
C ALA A 38 1.62 11.93 -9.24
N LEU A 39 2.37 12.24 -8.18
CA LEU A 39 3.55 13.11 -8.19
C LEU A 39 4.87 12.36 -8.41
N THR A 40 4.80 11.06 -8.78
CA THR A 40 5.96 10.17 -8.97
C THR A 40 6.89 10.07 -7.75
N GLN A 41 6.38 10.37 -6.57
CA GLN A 41 7.04 10.23 -5.27
C GLN A 41 6.83 8.80 -4.74
N TRP A 42 7.55 7.85 -5.32
CA TRP A 42 7.33 6.42 -5.06
C TRP A 42 7.73 5.98 -3.65
N ALA A 43 8.76 6.59 -3.08
CA ALA A 43 9.25 6.24 -1.74
C ALA A 43 8.20 6.61 -0.68
N GLU A 44 7.74 7.86 -0.68
CA GLU A 44 6.71 8.38 0.22
C GLU A 44 5.38 7.64 0.03
N GLY A 45 4.99 7.41 -1.23
CA GLY A 45 3.80 6.63 -1.56
C GLY A 45 3.87 5.19 -1.05
N SER A 46 5.06 4.57 -1.05
CA SER A 46 5.25 3.20 -0.53
C SER A 46 5.10 3.13 0.99
N VAL A 47 5.59 4.14 1.72
CA VAL A 47 5.51 4.23 3.18
C VAL A 47 4.08 4.49 3.62
N ASP A 48 3.39 5.41 2.93
CA ASP A 48 1.99 5.69 3.21
C ASP A 48 1.09 4.48 2.93
N ALA A 49 1.32 3.76 1.83
CA ALA A 49 0.56 2.57 1.53
C ALA A 49 0.81 1.44 2.55
N GLU A 50 2.03 1.32 3.10
CA GLU A 50 2.33 0.39 4.21
C GLU A 50 1.61 0.78 5.50
N ALA A 51 1.63 2.07 5.87
CA ALA A 51 0.90 2.56 7.03
C ALA A 51 -0.62 2.32 6.90
N SER A 52 -1.17 2.47 5.70
CA SER A 52 -2.57 2.15 5.40
C SER A 52 -2.89 0.67 5.61
N VAL A 53 -2.01 -0.22 5.14
CA VAL A 53 -2.17 -1.68 5.32
C VAL A 53 -2.05 -2.08 6.80
N GLU A 54 -1.12 -1.49 7.55
CA GLU A 54 -0.98 -1.81 8.97
C GLU A 54 -2.19 -1.34 9.79
N ALA A 55 -2.78 -0.20 9.43
CA ALA A 55 -4.01 0.29 10.05
C ALA A 55 -5.22 -0.62 9.75
N ARG A 56 -5.32 -1.16 8.53
CA ARG A 56 -6.37 -2.11 8.12
C ARG A 56 -5.85 -3.13 7.11
N LYS A 57 -5.63 -4.37 7.60
CA LYS A 57 -5.03 -5.47 6.83
C LYS A 57 -6.00 -6.24 5.92
N VAL A 58 -7.31 -6.18 6.20
CA VAL A 58 -8.37 -6.92 5.49
C VAL A 58 -9.41 -5.94 4.96
N GLY A 59 -9.85 -6.13 3.71
CA GLY A 59 -10.74 -5.22 3.00
C GLY A 59 -10.06 -3.93 2.51
N ASN A 60 -8.74 -3.96 2.34
CA ASN A 60 -7.90 -2.86 1.88
C ASN A 60 -6.97 -3.27 0.72
N ALA A 61 -7.46 -4.09 -0.21
CA ALA A 61 -6.73 -4.53 -1.40
C ALA A 61 -6.06 -3.40 -2.20
N LYS A 62 -6.68 -2.21 -2.24
CA LYS A 62 -6.12 -1.04 -2.92
C LYS A 62 -4.82 -0.53 -2.28
N ALA A 63 -4.67 -0.58 -0.97
CA ALA A 63 -3.42 -0.16 -0.32
C ALA A 63 -2.29 -1.17 -0.60
N TRP A 64 -2.61 -2.47 -0.57
CA TRP A 64 -1.68 -3.53 -0.99
C TRP A 64 -1.17 -3.31 -2.41
N TRP A 65 -2.09 -3.02 -3.34
CA TRP A 65 -1.77 -2.75 -4.74
C TRP A 65 -0.91 -1.49 -4.91
N ARG A 66 -1.25 -0.39 -4.22
CA ARG A 66 -0.49 0.87 -4.29
C ARG A 66 0.96 0.68 -3.88
N ARG A 67 1.21 0.00 -2.76
CA ARG A 67 2.58 -0.29 -2.33
C ARG A 67 3.32 -1.19 -3.31
N GLY A 68 2.67 -2.26 -3.79
CA GLY A 68 3.26 -3.15 -4.80
C GLY A 68 3.69 -2.39 -6.06
N ARG A 69 2.83 -1.46 -6.53
CA ARG A 69 3.14 -0.59 -7.67
C ARG A 69 4.27 0.38 -7.37
N CYS A 70 4.31 1.02 -6.20
CA CYS A 70 5.43 1.88 -5.81
C CYS A 70 6.76 1.11 -5.77
N LEU A 71 6.78 -0.09 -5.19
CA LEU A 71 7.99 -0.94 -5.13
C LEU A 71 8.45 -1.35 -6.53
N GLN A 72 7.50 -1.67 -7.42
CA GLN A 72 7.79 -1.98 -8.82
C GLN A 72 8.43 -0.80 -9.56
N GLU A 73 7.92 0.42 -9.38
CA GLU A 73 8.47 1.62 -10.02
C GLU A 73 9.82 2.05 -9.41
N MET A 74 10.09 1.72 -8.15
CA MET A 74 11.42 1.87 -7.54
C MET A 74 12.44 0.81 -7.99
N GLY A 75 12.03 -0.18 -8.80
CA GLY A 75 12.89 -1.28 -9.25
C GLY A 75 13.13 -2.37 -8.19
N ARG A 76 12.48 -2.30 -7.02
CA ARG A 76 12.58 -3.28 -5.93
C ARG A 76 11.64 -4.46 -6.18
N LEU A 77 11.87 -5.18 -7.27
CA LEU A 77 10.93 -6.18 -7.80
C LEU A 77 10.73 -7.39 -6.87
N GLU A 78 11.78 -7.89 -6.21
CA GLU A 78 11.64 -9.04 -5.29
C GLU A 78 10.81 -8.68 -4.06
N GLU A 79 11.00 -7.49 -3.51
CA GLU A 79 10.19 -7.00 -2.40
C GLU A 79 8.73 -6.76 -2.82
N ALA A 80 8.52 -6.21 -4.02
CA ALA A 80 7.18 -6.04 -4.58
C ALA A 80 6.45 -7.39 -4.70
N ARG A 81 7.16 -8.43 -5.14
CA ARG A 81 6.63 -9.80 -5.29
C ARG A 81 6.22 -10.39 -3.95
N GLU A 82 7.09 -10.31 -2.94
CA GLU A 82 6.79 -10.80 -1.60
C GLU A 82 5.60 -10.05 -0.99
N TRP A 83 5.58 -8.73 -1.15
CA TRP A 83 4.51 -7.87 -0.65
C TRP A 83 3.15 -8.21 -1.25
N VAL A 84 3.07 -8.34 -2.58
CA VAL A 84 1.82 -8.66 -3.28
C VAL A 84 1.34 -10.07 -2.95
N ARG A 85 2.24 -11.05 -2.79
CA ARG A 85 1.88 -12.40 -2.32
C ARG A 85 1.28 -12.39 -0.93
N ARG A 86 1.85 -11.61 -0.01
CA ARG A 86 1.29 -11.42 1.32
C ARG A 86 -0.10 -10.78 1.25
N GLY A 87 -0.29 -9.78 0.39
CA GLY A 87 -1.59 -9.15 0.16
C GLY A 87 -2.66 -10.13 -0.33
N LEU A 88 -2.33 -10.98 -1.31
CA LEU A 88 -3.23 -12.03 -1.82
C LEU A 88 -3.63 -13.03 -0.73
N GLY A 89 -2.71 -13.37 0.19
CA GLY A 89 -3.03 -14.24 1.32
C GLY A 89 -4.00 -13.62 2.34
N MET A 90 -4.08 -12.29 2.43
CA MET A 90 -4.91 -11.56 3.40
C MET A 90 -6.26 -11.10 2.83
N GLU A 91 -6.28 -10.61 1.60
CA GLU A 91 -7.46 -10.02 0.93
C GLU A 91 -8.22 -11.04 0.06
N GLY A 92 -7.61 -12.19 -0.25
CA GLY A 92 -8.12 -13.16 -1.22
C GLY A 92 -7.67 -12.87 -2.65
N GLU A 93 -8.26 -13.58 -3.63
CA GLU A 93 -7.94 -13.47 -5.05
C GLU A 93 -8.54 -12.20 -5.68
N GLU A 94 -8.01 -11.04 -5.32
CA GLU A 94 -8.35 -9.80 -5.99
C GLU A 94 -7.66 -9.73 -7.37
N ALA A 95 -8.45 -9.52 -8.42
CA ALA A 95 -7.97 -9.56 -9.80
C ALA A 95 -6.83 -8.55 -10.08
N GLU A 96 -6.90 -7.35 -9.49
CA GLU A 96 -5.87 -6.31 -9.65
C GLU A 96 -4.51 -6.70 -9.03
N LEU A 97 -4.53 -7.38 -7.88
CA LEU A 97 -3.31 -7.85 -7.20
C LEU A 97 -2.70 -9.03 -7.95
N VAL A 98 -3.51 -9.95 -8.48
CA VAL A 98 -3.03 -11.07 -9.32
C VAL A 98 -2.41 -10.55 -10.60
N ALA A 99 -3.03 -9.55 -11.25
CA ALA A 99 -2.49 -8.92 -12.45
C ALA A 99 -1.14 -8.23 -12.16
N LEU A 100 -1.03 -7.53 -11.02
CA LEU A 100 0.21 -6.89 -10.60
C LEU A 100 1.32 -7.91 -10.32
N LEU A 101 1.02 -9.01 -9.62
CA LEU A 101 1.99 -10.08 -9.37
C LEU A 101 2.53 -10.66 -10.68
N ARG A 102 1.66 -10.90 -11.66
CA ARG A 102 2.06 -11.38 -12.99
C ARG A 102 3.00 -10.40 -13.68
N ASP A 103 2.71 -9.09 -13.67
CA ASP A 103 3.60 -8.09 -14.26
C ASP A 103 4.98 -8.10 -13.59
N ILE A 104 5.03 -8.11 -12.25
CA ILE A 104 6.28 -8.19 -11.48
C ILE A 104 7.09 -9.43 -11.86
N GLU A 105 6.47 -10.61 -11.90
CA GLU A 105 7.16 -11.86 -12.24
C GLU A 105 7.68 -11.84 -13.68
N THR A 106 6.96 -11.25 -14.63
CA THR A 106 7.47 -11.08 -16.00
C THR A 106 8.67 -10.14 -16.07
N ARG A 107 8.68 -9.06 -15.28
CA ARG A 107 9.81 -8.11 -15.21
C ARG A 107 11.04 -8.76 -14.59
N ILE A 108 10.87 -9.54 -13.53
CA ILE A 108 11.96 -10.33 -12.92
C ILE A 108 12.54 -11.33 -13.93
N ALA A 109 11.67 -12.08 -14.62
CA ALA A 109 12.09 -13.06 -15.63
C ALA A 109 12.82 -12.42 -16.82
N ARG A 110 12.48 -11.18 -17.20
CA ARG A 110 13.21 -10.40 -18.22
C ARG A 110 14.57 -9.93 -17.70
N GLY A 111 14.63 -9.42 -16.47
CA GLY A 111 15.87 -8.96 -15.84
C GLY A 111 16.89 -10.07 -15.62
N SER A 112 16.44 -11.30 -15.34
CA SER A 112 17.33 -12.48 -15.18
C SER A 112 17.91 -13.02 -16.50
N LYS A 113 17.42 -12.56 -17.67
CA LYS A 113 17.88 -13.00 -18.99
C LYS A 113 18.89 -12.03 -19.64
N ALA A 114 19.19 -10.91 -18.97
CA ALA A 114 20.23 -9.97 -19.37
C ALA A 114 21.53 -10.30 -18.61
#